data_AF-A0A6I1H9S1-F1
#
_entry.id   AF-A0A6I1H9S1-F1
#
_cell.length_a   1.000
_cell.length_b   1.000
_cell.length_c   1.000
_cell.angle_alpha   90.00
_cell.angle_beta   90.00
_cell.angle_gamma   90.00
#
_symmetry.space_group_name_H-M   'P 1'
#
loop_
_entity.id
_entity.type
_entity.pdbx_description
1 polymer ?
#
loop_
_entity_poly.entity_id
_entity_poly.type
_entity_poly.pdbx_seq_one_letter_code
_entity_poly.pdbx_strand_id
1 'polypeptide(L)'
;MAFFSRDYEVFLLLAAPGAAPLWDAAQWTPFAASLDGLMAQARGKASVRCHQYNPKGKPIAFGRLGWDDKSHAKWTHTPQTTEARFMSLEAWAPAWTLCEKDGQAPDVFLALANEALLGLAGKPLQFSQRLVCAIATDMGADAAATLQAALAQVAAQQDAVIFARTHRQWGSASPYGGFTDAIQDMLIGGLFRQDDPHARPLDAATFREPWTRIGN
;
A
#
# COMPACT_ATOMS: atom_id res chain seq x y z
N MET A 1 15.55 -13.91 -13.60
CA MET A 1 15.15 -13.89 -12.17
C MET A 1 13.72 -14.40 -12.10
N ALA A 2 13.35 -15.20 -11.11
CA ALA A 2 11.96 -15.61 -10.95
C ALA A 2 11.11 -14.41 -10.51
N PHE A 3 9.84 -14.34 -10.90
CA PHE A 3 8.96 -13.21 -10.58
C PHE A 3 9.03 -12.78 -9.10
N PHE A 4 9.03 -13.76 -8.21
CA PHE A 4 8.98 -13.56 -6.76
C PHE A 4 10.35 -13.26 -6.11
N SER A 5 11.47 -13.48 -6.79
CA SER A 5 12.79 -13.47 -6.15
C SER A 5 13.50 -12.12 -6.21
N ARG A 6 12.83 -11.05 -6.65
CA ARG A 6 13.41 -9.70 -6.69
C ARG A 6 13.41 -9.11 -5.28
N ASP A 7 14.51 -8.46 -4.89
CA ASP A 7 14.68 -7.85 -3.57
C ASP A 7 14.12 -6.43 -3.50
N TYR A 8 13.45 -6.12 -2.39
CA TYR A 8 12.78 -4.83 -2.13
C TYR A 8 13.17 -4.27 -0.77
N GLU A 9 13.25 -2.94 -0.73
CA GLU A 9 12.93 -2.21 0.50
C GLU A 9 11.41 -2.08 0.61
N VAL A 10 10.87 -2.49 1.75
CA VAL A 10 9.43 -2.44 2.02
C VAL A 10 9.20 -1.53 3.21
N PHE A 11 8.26 -0.60 3.06
CA PHE A 11 7.85 0.38 4.04
C PHE A 11 6.43 0.08 4.50
N LEU A 12 6.21 0.21 5.80
CA LEU A 12 4.91 0.06 6.44
C LEU A 12 4.58 1.34 7.19
N LEU A 13 3.38 1.85 6.95
CA LEU A 13 2.78 2.95 7.68
C LEU A 13 1.40 2.51 8.20
N LEU A 14 1.22 2.57 9.51
CA LEU A 14 -0.08 2.40 10.17
C LEU A 14 -0.52 3.75 10.74
N ALA A 15 -1.57 4.34 10.17
CA ALA A 15 -2.05 5.67 10.54
C ALA A 15 -2.77 5.66 11.90
N ALA A 16 -2.74 6.77 12.64
CA ALA A 16 -3.49 6.88 13.89
C ALA A 16 -4.98 6.53 13.71
N PRO A 17 -5.67 6.02 14.75
CA PRO A 17 -7.10 5.67 14.66
C PRO A 17 -8.02 6.81 14.21
N GLY A 18 -7.64 8.07 14.49
CA GLY A 18 -8.37 9.27 14.10
C GLY A 18 -7.79 10.02 12.90
N ALA A 19 -6.79 9.46 12.21
CA ALA A 19 -6.15 10.11 11.08
C ALA A 19 -7.14 10.34 9.92
N ALA A 20 -6.96 11.45 9.20
CA ALA A 20 -7.75 11.76 8.02
C ALA A 20 -7.54 10.69 6.92
N PRO A 21 -8.59 10.21 6.25
CA PRO A 21 -8.46 9.18 5.23
C PRO A 21 -7.51 9.54 4.09
N LEU A 22 -6.53 8.68 3.80
CA LEU A 22 -5.60 8.84 2.68
C LEU A 22 -6.29 8.75 1.33
N TRP A 23 -7.50 8.19 1.25
CA TRP A 23 -8.31 8.20 0.04
C TRP A 23 -9.12 9.50 -0.15
N ASP A 24 -9.06 10.44 0.79
CA ASP A 24 -9.56 11.80 0.54
C ASP A 24 -8.61 12.52 -0.41
N ALA A 25 -9.15 13.22 -1.40
CA ALA A 25 -8.37 13.90 -2.43
C ALA A 25 -7.35 14.90 -1.84
N ALA A 26 -7.73 15.59 -0.76
CA ALA A 26 -6.85 16.54 -0.08
C ALA A 26 -5.63 15.87 0.57
N GLN A 27 -5.72 14.59 0.92
CA GLN A 27 -4.61 13.80 1.48
C GLN A 27 -3.85 13.08 0.35
N TRP A 28 -4.58 12.47 -0.58
CA TRP A 28 -4.01 11.66 -1.65
C TRP A 28 -3.22 12.46 -2.68
N THR A 29 -3.78 13.56 -3.20
CA THR A 29 -3.21 14.26 -4.35
C THR A 29 -1.79 14.77 -4.10
N PRO A 30 -1.47 15.44 -2.96
CA PRO A 30 -0.10 15.85 -2.69
C PRO A 30 0.87 14.68 -2.57
N PHE A 31 0.43 13.58 -1.94
CA PHE A 31 1.23 12.37 -1.81
C PHE A 31 1.50 11.73 -3.18
N ALA A 32 0.48 11.58 -4.02
CA ALA A 32 0.62 11.01 -5.35
C ALA A 32 1.60 11.84 -6.21
N ALA A 33 1.42 13.16 -6.22
CA ALA A 33 2.29 14.08 -6.94
C ALA A 33 3.76 13.98 -6.48
N SER A 34 4.00 13.78 -5.18
CA SER A 34 5.35 13.59 -4.64
C SER A 34 6.07 12.35 -5.19
N LEU A 35 5.32 11.37 -5.72
CA LEU A 35 5.85 10.13 -6.28
C LEU A 35 5.87 10.11 -7.81
N ASP A 36 5.38 11.15 -8.50
CA ASP A 36 5.30 11.17 -9.97
C ASP A 36 6.65 10.91 -10.64
N GLY A 37 7.70 11.58 -10.15
CA GLY A 37 9.07 11.39 -10.65
C GLY A 37 9.60 9.98 -10.40
N LEU A 38 9.21 9.33 -9.31
CA LEU A 38 9.58 7.95 -9.02
C LEU A 38 8.81 6.96 -9.91
N MET A 39 7.50 7.16 -10.06
CA MET A 39 6.65 6.31 -10.90
C MET A 39 7.05 6.38 -12.38
N ALA A 40 7.55 7.54 -12.84
CA ALA A 40 8.07 7.72 -14.19
C ALA A 40 9.42 7.01 -14.45
N GLN A 41 10.19 6.70 -13.41
CA GLN A 41 11.47 5.96 -13.51
C GLN A 41 11.26 4.45 -13.66
N ALA A 42 10.08 3.93 -13.32
CA ALA A 42 9.77 2.51 -13.49
C ALA A 42 9.84 2.11 -14.99
N ARG A 43 10.17 0.84 -15.26
CA ARG A 43 10.35 0.25 -16.59
C ARG A 43 9.08 0.19 -17.46
N GLY A 44 7.97 0.72 -16.98
CA GLY A 44 6.73 0.85 -17.73
C GLY A 44 5.67 1.64 -16.98
N LYS A 45 4.53 1.88 -17.65
CA LYS A 45 3.45 2.71 -17.10
C LYS A 45 2.86 2.11 -15.83
N ALA A 46 2.69 2.94 -14.82
CA ALA A 46 2.01 2.58 -13.60
C ALA A 46 0.48 2.42 -13.83
N SER A 47 -0.14 1.54 -13.05
CA SER A 47 -1.59 1.36 -13.01
C SER A 47 -2.10 1.30 -11.58
N VAL A 48 -3.32 1.79 -11.39
CA VAL A 48 -4.02 1.76 -10.11
C VAL A 48 -5.22 0.81 -10.18
N ARG A 49 -5.48 0.08 -9.10
CA ARG A 49 -6.70 -0.70 -8.86
C ARG A 49 -7.30 -0.19 -7.57
N CYS A 50 -8.57 0.20 -7.61
CA CYS A 50 -9.28 0.68 -6.44
C CYS A 50 -10.55 -0.13 -6.23
N HIS A 51 -10.76 -0.55 -4.98
CA HIS A 51 -11.93 -1.29 -4.55
C HIS A 51 -12.78 -0.41 -3.64
N GLN A 52 -13.98 -0.08 -4.11
CA GLN A 52 -14.96 0.69 -3.36
C GLN A 52 -16.35 0.10 -3.54
N TYR A 53 -17.22 0.37 -2.57
CA TYR A 53 -18.62 -0.03 -2.60
C TYR A 53 -19.52 1.19 -2.56
N ASN A 54 -20.61 1.19 -3.31
CA ASN A 54 -21.64 2.22 -3.21
C ASN A 54 -22.48 2.04 -1.91
N PRO A 55 -23.39 2.98 -1.57
CA PRO A 55 -24.24 2.86 -0.38
C PRO A 55 -25.10 1.59 -0.32
N LYS A 56 -25.36 0.96 -1.47
CA LYS A 56 -26.11 -0.31 -1.60
C LYS A 56 -25.22 -1.54 -1.44
N GLY A 57 -23.93 -1.36 -1.10
CA GLY A 57 -22.96 -2.44 -0.94
C GLY A 57 -22.49 -3.07 -2.25
N LYS A 58 -22.74 -2.46 -3.41
CA LYS A 58 -22.27 -2.99 -4.70
C LYS A 58 -20.88 -2.45 -5.06
N PRO A 59 -19.96 -3.28 -5.59
CA PRO A 59 -18.67 -2.81 -6.07
C PRO A 59 -18.81 -1.73 -7.15
N ILE A 60 -17.97 -0.70 -7.09
CA ILE A 60 -17.87 0.37 -8.09
C ILE A 60 -16.79 -0.01 -9.12
N ALA A 61 -17.15 0.00 -10.41
CA ALA A 61 -16.23 -0.29 -11.49
C ALA A 61 -15.56 1.00 -12.00
N PHE A 62 -14.24 1.13 -11.78
CA PHE A 62 -13.46 2.30 -12.22
C PHE A 62 -12.81 2.14 -13.60
N GLY A 63 -12.81 0.92 -14.14
CA GLY A 63 -12.09 0.59 -15.38
C GLY A 63 -10.58 0.68 -15.22
N ARG A 64 -9.88 1.05 -16.29
CA ARG A 64 -8.42 1.24 -16.25
C ARG A 64 -8.09 2.59 -15.63
N LEU A 65 -7.29 2.57 -14.57
CA LEU A 65 -6.75 3.74 -13.90
C LEU A 65 -5.22 3.77 -14.07
N GLY A 66 -4.70 4.90 -14.51
CA GLY A 66 -3.27 5.19 -14.52
C GLY A 66 -2.81 5.84 -13.21
N TRP A 67 -1.52 6.09 -13.12
CA TRP A 67 -0.95 7.04 -12.17
C TRP A 67 -0.96 8.43 -12.80
N ASP A 68 -2.10 9.11 -12.68
CA ASP A 68 -2.34 10.45 -13.22
C ASP A 68 -3.51 11.12 -12.51
N ASP A 69 -3.54 12.46 -12.51
CA ASP A 69 -4.57 13.26 -11.84
C ASP A 69 -5.99 12.87 -12.23
N LYS A 70 -6.21 12.60 -13.53
CA LYS A 70 -7.53 12.24 -14.06
C LYS A 70 -8.00 10.90 -13.47
N SER A 71 -7.10 9.95 -13.29
CA SER A 71 -7.37 8.64 -12.70
C SER A 71 -7.56 8.75 -11.19
N HIS A 72 -6.75 9.54 -10.50
CA HIS A 72 -6.90 9.79 -9.06
C HIS A 72 -8.25 10.42 -8.73
N ALA A 73 -8.66 11.46 -9.46
CA ALA A 73 -9.93 12.16 -9.25
C ALA A 73 -11.18 11.27 -9.41
N LYS A 74 -11.08 10.11 -10.08
CA LYS A 74 -12.22 9.18 -10.24
C LYS A 74 -12.57 8.44 -8.97
N TRP A 75 -11.61 8.17 -8.10
CA TRP A 75 -11.80 7.28 -6.95
C TRP A 75 -11.54 7.97 -5.62
N THR A 76 -10.72 9.02 -5.57
CA THR A 76 -10.52 9.78 -4.33
C THR A 76 -11.81 10.46 -3.88
N HIS A 77 -12.03 10.53 -2.57
CA HIS A 77 -13.21 11.16 -2.00
C HIS A 77 -13.03 12.68 -1.91
N THR A 78 -14.09 13.41 -2.20
CA THR A 78 -14.22 14.84 -1.97
C THR A 78 -15.47 15.06 -1.10
N PRO A 79 -15.71 16.26 -0.57
CA PRO A 79 -16.96 16.56 0.14
C PRO A 79 -18.24 16.28 -0.67
N GLN A 80 -18.13 16.12 -2.00
CA GLN A 80 -19.23 15.83 -2.91
C GLN A 80 -19.34 14.33 -3.28
N THR A 81 -18.35 13.50 -2.97
CA THR A 81 -18.29 12.08 -3.40
C THR A 81 -18.17 11.09 -2.24
N THR A 82 -18.57 11.48 -1.03
CA THR A 82 -18.42 10.70 0.22
C THR A 82 -19.32 9.48 0.35
N GLU A 83 -20.26 9.26 -0.56
CA GLU A 83 -21.19 8.13 -0.49
C GLU A 83 -20.53 6.78 -0.80
N ALA A 84 -19.40 6.80 -1.50
CA ALA A 84 -18.62 5.59 -1.75
C ALA A 84 -17.87 5.18 -0.48
N ARG A 85 -17.81 3.88 -0.21
CA ARG A 85 -17.03 3.28 0.88
C ARG A 85 -15.74 2.74 0.31
N PHE A 86 -14.62 3.39 0.62
CA PHE A 86 -13.30 2.92 0.22
C PHE A 86 -12.88 1.69 1.03
N MET A 87 -12.48 0.62 0.33
CA MET A 87 -11.95 -0.61 0.94
C MET A 87 -10.44 -0.67 0.81
N SER A 88 -9.94 -0.62 -0.43
CA SER A 88 -8.52 -0.74 -0.69
C SER A 88 -8.11 -0.13 -2.03
N LEU A 89 -6.80 0.08 -2.17
CA LEU A 89 -6.15 0.48 -3.40
C LEU A 89 -4.80 -0.22 -3.54
N GLU A 90 -4.47 -0.59 -4.77
CA GLU A 90 -3.13 -1.00 -5.14
C GLU A 90 -2.64 -0.15 -6.32
N ALA A 91 -1.38 0.27 -6.29
CA ALA A 91 -0.70 0.86 -7.43
C ALA A 91 0.55 0.03 -7.77
N TRP A 92 0.70 -0.25 -9.05
CA TRP A 92 1.74 -1.10 -9.62
C TRP A 92 2.51 -0.31 -10.66
N ALA A 93 3.83 -0.17 -10.52
CA ALA A 93 4.70 0.43 -11.51
C ALA A 93 5.84 -0.54 -11.85
N PRO A 94 5.86 -1.17 -13.04
CA PRO A 94 4.83 -1.08 -14.08
C PRO A 94 3.54 -1.81 -13.69
N ALA A 95 2.49 -1.60 -14.48
CA ALA A 95 1.21 -2.30 -14.34
C ALA A 95 1.36 -3.84 -14.25
N TRP A 96 0.51 -4.49 -13.45
CA TRP A 96 0.50 -5.95 -13.23
C TRP A 96 0.61 -6.77 -14.53
N THR A 97 -0.13 -6.40 -15.57
CA THR A 97 -0.13 -7.13 -16.85
C THR A 97 1.22 -7.10 -17.55
N LEU A 98 2.01 -6.04 -17.36
CA LEU A 98 3.40 -6.00 -17.86
C LEU A 98 4.31 -6.84 -16.98
N CYS A 99 4.13 -6.78 -15.65
CA CYS A 99 4.87 -7.63 -14.72
C CYS A 99 4.71 -9.12 -15.05
N GLU A 100 3.48 -9.58 -15.30
CA GLU A 100 3.20 -10.97 -15.71
C GLU A 100 3.85 -11.32 -17.05
N LYS A 101 3.71 -10.44 -18.05
CA LYS A 101 4.28 -10.64 -19.38
C LYS A 101 5.81 -10.79 -19.32
N ASP A 102 6.45 -9.95 -18.51
CA ASP A 102 7.92 -9.91 -18.39
C ASP A 102 8.44 -10.91 -17.36
N GLY A 103 7.57 -11.62 -16.63
CA GLY A 103 7.95 -12.57 -15.59
C GLY A 103 8.71 -11.92 -14.43
N GLN A 104 8.45 -10.64 -14.14
CA GLN A 104 9.17 -9.87 -13.13
C GLN A 104 8.21 -8.98 -12.33
N ALA A 105 8.32 -9.03 -11.00
CA ALA A 105 7.57 -8.19 -10.07
C ALA A 105 7.83 -6.67 -10.28
N PRO A 106 6.94 -5.78 -9.81
CA PRO A 106 6.97 -4.35 -10.12
C PRO A 106 8.26 -3.67 -9.64
N ASP A 107 8.60 -2.51 -10.18
CA ASP A 107 9.70 -1.69 -9.63
C ASP A 107 9.24 -0.96 -8.38
N VAL A 108 8.00 -0.44 -8.39
CA VAL A 108 7.35 0.19 -7.24
C VAL A 108 5.96 -0.41 -7.07
N PHE A 109 5.62 -0.73 -5.84
CA PHE A 109 4.31 -1.19 -5.43
C PHE A 109 3.80 -0.36 -4.25
N LEU A 110 2.50 -0.08 -4.24
CA LEU A 110 1.82 0.59 -3.15
C LEU A 110 0.48 -0.09 -2.90
N ALA A 111 0.13 -0.29 -1.64
CA ALA A 111 -1.13 -0.85 -1.21
C ALA A 111 -1.68 -0.08 -0.01
N LEU A 112 -2.93 0.37 -0.10
CA LEU A 112 -3.64 1.11 0.95
C LEU A 112 -4.92 0.37 1.31
N ALA A 113 -5.19 0.18 2.60
CA ALA A 113 -6.41 -0.44 3.11
C ALA A 113 -7.07 0.40 4.20
N ASN A 114 -8.40 0.34 4.22
CA ASN A 114 -9.25 0.85 5.28
C ASN A 114 -9.53 -0.25 6.31
N GLU A 115 -8.90 -0.17 7.49
CA GLU A 115 -9.01 -1.22 8.52
C GLU A 115 -10.43 -1.37 9.06
N ALA A 116 -11.21 -0.28 9.08
CA ALA A 116 -12.58 -0.32 9.58
C ALA A 116 -13.49 -1.25 8.74
N LEU A 117 -13.11 -1.57 7.50
CA LEU A 117 -13.87 -2.43 6.60
C LEU A 117 -13.36 -3.86 6.49
N LEU A 118 -12.21 -4.19 7.08
CA LEU A 118 -11.62 -5.53 7.06
C LEU A 118 -12.20 -6.48 8.13
N GLY A 119 -13.51 -6.40 8.37
CA GLY A 119 -14.21 -7.30 9.30
C GLY A 119 -14.18 -6.89 10.78
N LEU A 120 -13.84 -5.63 11.07
CA LEU A 120 -13.67 -5.10 12.43
C LEU A 120 -14.74 -4.09 12.85
N ALA A 121 -15.92 -4.14 12.22
CA ALA A 121 -17.01 -3.20 12.49
C ALA A 121 -17.34 -3.15 14.00
N GLY A 122 -17.27 -1.95 14.59
CA GLY A 122 -17.58 -1.70 16.00
C GLY A 122 -16.46 -2.00 16.99
N LYS A 123 -15.26 -2.38 16.54
CA LYS A 123 -14.10 -2.56 17.42
C LYS A 123 -13.27 -1.27 17.51
N PRO A 124 -12.69 -0.96 18.70
CA PRO A 124 -11.66 0.07 18.81
C PRO A 124 -10.45 -0.31 17.96
N LEU A 125 -10.03 0.58 17.07
CA LEU A 125 -8.88 0.37 16.21
C LEU A 125 -7.62 0.97 16.85
N GLN A 126 -6.52 0.21 16.84
CA GLN A 126 -5.17 0.72 17.15
C GLN A 126 -4.58 1.59 16.01
N PHE A 127 -5.10 1.44 14.79
CA PHE A 127 -4.74 2.21 13.60
C PHE A 127 -5.91 2.15 12.61
N SER A 128 -6.14 3.24 11.86
CA SER A 128 -7.32 3.35 10.98
C SER A 128 -7.05 2.86 9.55
N GLN A 129 -5.78 2.94 9.13
CA GLN A 129 -5.37 2.72 7.75
C GLN A 129 -4.01 2.05 7.72
N ARG A 130 -3.81 1.19 6.73
CA ARG A 130 -2.54 0.50 6.47
C ARG A 130 -2.06 0.86 5.08
N LEU A 131 -0.85 1.39 5.01
CA LEU A 131 -0.14 1.65 3.77
C LEU A 131 1.13 0.79 3.74
N VAL A 132 1.25 -0.05 2.72
CA VAL A 132 2.45 -0.83 2.41
C VAL A 132 3.00 -0.30 1.10
N CYS A 133 4.26 0.08 1.08
CA CYS A 133 4.96 0.49 -0.13
C CYS A 133 6.22 -0.36 -0.29
N ALA A 134 6.55 -0.74 -1.52
CA ALA A 134 7.78 -1.45 -1.81
C ALA A 134 8.45 -0.87 -3.04
N ILE A 135 9.78 -0.80 -2.98
CA ILE A 135 10.63 -0.39 -4.09
C ILE A 135 11.72 -1.42 -4.30
N ALA A 136 11.92 -1.82 -5.55
CA ALA A 136 12.96 -2.77 -5.88
C ALA A 136 14.33 -2.16 -5.63
N THR A 137 15.21 -2.91 -4.96
CA THR A 137 16.53 -2.43 -4.55
C THR A 137 17.43 -2.04 -5.73
N ASP A 138 17.19 -2.65 -6.90
CA ASP A 138 17.89 -2.35 -8.16
C ASP A 138 17.45 -1.02 -8.82
N MET A 139 16.43 -0.32 -8.29
CA MET A 139 16.13 1.07 -8.67
C MET A 139 17.14 2.08 -8.11
N GLY A 140 17.99 1.66 -7.16
CA GLY A 140 19.04 2.48 -6.57
C GLY A 140 18.62 3.25 -5.31
N ALA A 141 19.64 3.65 -4.55
CA ALA A 141 19.46 4.27 -3.22
C ALA A 141 18.70 5.61 -3.28
N ASP A 142 18.89 6.41 -4.33
CA ASP A 142 18.21 7.71 -4.47
C ASP A 142 16.69 7.55 -4.66
N ALA A 143 16.29 6.53 -5.43
CA ALA A 143 14.88 6.20 -5.62
C ALA A 143 14.23 5.71 -4.32
N ALA A 144 14.95 4.87 -3.56
CA ALA A 144 14.52 4.41 -2.23
C ALA A 144 14.41 5.57 -1.23
N ALA A 145 15.40 6.47 -1.20
CA ALA A 145 15.39 7.66 -0.36
C ALA A 145 14.23 8.60 -0.71
N THR A 146 13.91 8.76 -2.00
CA THR A 146 12.76 9.54 -2.47
C THR A 146 11.44 8.96 -1.94
N LEU A 147 11.24 7.64 -2.07
CA LEU A 147 10.06 6.97 -1.52
C LEU A 147 9.98 7.13 0.00
N GLN A 148 11.09 6.89 0.71
CA GLN A 148 11.13 7.02 2.16
C GLN A 148 10.79 8.46 2.61
N ALA A 149 11.30 9.49 1.92
CA ALA A 149 11.02 10.88 2.24
C ALA A 149 9.53 11.23 2.05
N ALA A 150 8.93 10.79 0.93
CA ALA A 150 7.50 10.97 0.70
C ALA A 150 6.66 10.26 1.79
N LEU A 151 7.03 9.03 2.16
CA LEU A 151 6.33 8.29 3.21
C LEU A 151 6.54 8.88 4.60
N ALA A 152 7.68 9.49 4.89
CA ALA A 152 7.91 10.19 6.15
C ALA A 152 6.99 11.40 6.29
N GLN A 153 6.74 12.14 5.20
CA GLN A 153 5.78 13.24 5.20
C GLN A 153 4.35 12.73 5.46
N VAL A 154 3.95 11.65 4.79
CA VAL A 154 2.65 11.02 5.03
C VAL A 154 2.55 10.50 6.47
N ALA A 155 3.62 9.89 7.00
CA ALA A 155 3.64 9.37 8.36
C ALA A 155 3.42 10.48 9.40
N ALA A 156 4.07 11.63 9.22
CA ALA A 156 3.85 12.79 10.07
C ALA A 156 2.42 13.35 9.94
N GLN A 157 1.89 13.46 8.73
CA GLN A 157 0.54 13.95 8.47
C GLN A 157 -0.55 13.03 9.03
N GLN A 158 -0.28 11.74 9.11
CA GLN A 158 -1.23 10.70 9.54
C GLN A 158 -1.02 10.30 11.01
N ASP A 159 -0.16 11.00 11.75
CA ASP A 159 0.25 10.68 13.12
C ASP A 159 0.56 9.19 13.28
N ALA A 160 1.34 8.64 12.35
CA ALA A 160 1.49 7.20 12.20
C ALA A 160 1.97 6.53 13.49
N VAL A 161 1.19 5.57 13.99
CA VAL A 161 1.54 4.77 15.18
C VAL A 161 2.67 3.79 14.88
N ILE A 162 2.80 3.39 13.61
CA ILE A 162 3.94 2.67 13.06
C ILE A 162 4.39 3.36 11.78
N PHE A 163 5.67 3.72 11.71
CA PHE A 163 6.38 3.90 10.44
C PHE A 163 7.66 3.06 10.51
N ALA A 164 7.82 2.12 9.60
CA ALA A 164 8.90 1.14 9.65
C ALA A 164 9.28 0.63 8.27
N ARG A 165 10.47 0.01 8.19
CA ARG A 165 10.96 -0.67 6.99
C ARG A 165 11.43 -2.09 7.28
N THR A 166 11.42 -2.90 6.24
CA THR A 166 12.09 -4.20 6.19
C THR A 166 12.68 -4.42 4.79
N HIS A 167 13.49 -5.47 4.65
CA HIS A 167 14.05 -5.88 3.38
C HIS A 167 13.62 -7.32 3.11
N ARG A 168 13.05 -7.58 1.93
CA ARG A 168 12.58 -8.91 1.55
C ARG A 168 12.46 -9.07 0.04
N GLN A 169 12.34 -10.31 -0.39
CA GLN A 169 11.94 -10.63 -1.76
C GLN A 169 10.45 -10.35 -1.98
N TRP A 170 10.07 -10.15 -3.25
CA TRP A 170 8.67 -9.95 -3.64
C TRP A 170 7.76 -11.03 -3.04
N GLY A 171 8.19 -12.29 -3.09
CA GLY A 171 7.54 -13.42 -2.44
C GLY A 171 8.47 -14.62 -2.32
N SER A 172 7.92 -15.76 -1.93
CA SER A 172 8.67 -17.01 -1.74
C SER A 172 8.15 -18.11 -2.65
N ALA A 173 9.04 -19.00 -3.11
CA ALA A 173 8.63 -20.17 -3.87
C ALA A 173 7.68 -21.04 -3.05
N SER A 174 6.56 -21.46 -3.65
CA SER A 174 5.61 -22.37 -3.01
C SER A 174 5.98 -23.83 -3.32
N PRO A 175 5.92 -24.75 -2.32
CA PRO A 175 6.14 -26.18 -2.56
C PRO A 175 5.07 -26.81 -3.48
N TYR A 176 3.93 -26.14 -3.64
CA TYR A 176 2.82 -26.57 -4.51
C TYR A 176 2.87 -25.95 -5.92
N GLY A 177 3.97 -25.26 -6.26
CA GLY A 177 4.11 -24.48 -7.49
C GLY A 177 3.65 -23.02 -7.33
N GLY A 178 4.21 -22.14 -8.14
CA GLY A 178 3.99 -20.69 -8.04
C GLY A 178 4.77 -20.04 -6.88
N PHE A 179 4.21 -18.98 -6.31
CA PHE A 179 4.78 -18.26 -5.17
C PHE A 179 3.71 -17.88 -4.14
N THR A 180 4.14 -17.65 -2.90
CA THR A 180 3.34 -17.25 -1.75
C THR A 180 4.05 -16.13 -0.99
N ASP A 181 3.41 -15.59 0.05
CA ASP A 181 3.95 -14.55 0.91
C ASP A 181 4.43 -13.35 0.10
N ALA A 182 3.61 -12.95 -0.87
CA ALA A 182 3.93 -11.83 -1.71
C ALA A 182 3.78 -10.52 -0.91
N ILE A 183 4.55 -9.48 -1.25
CA ILE A 183 4.42 -8.17 -0.60
C ILE A 183 2.98 -7.64 -0.71
N GLN A 184 2.31 -7.86 -1.85
CA GLN A 184 0.90 -7.49 -2.02
C GLN A 184 -0.03 -8.16 -0.98
N ASP A 185 0.31 -9.37 -0.53
CA ASP A 185 -0.53 -10.14 0.38
C ASP A 185 -0.60 -9.45 1.76
N MET A 186 0.42 -8.64 2.13
CA MET A 186 0.51 -7.87 3.38
C MET A 186 -0.68 -6.96 3.65
N LEU A 187 -1.40 -6.57 2.60
CA LEU A 187 -2.57 -5.71 2.71
C LEU A 187 -3.73 -6.42 3.42
N ILE A 188 -3.91 -7.71 3.16
CA ILE A 188 -5.05 -8.50 3.63
C ILE A 188 -4.60 -9.52 4.70
N GLY A 189 -3.45 -10.17 4.49
CA GLY A 189 -2.87 -11.19 5.37
C GLY A 189 -1.35 -11.03 5.47
N GLY A 190 -0.63 -11.98 6.06
CA GLY A 190 0.85 -12.02 5.99
C GLY A 190 1.64 -10.96 6.79
N LEU A 191 1.05 -9.82 7.15
CA LEU A 191 1.73 -8.79 7.94
C LEU A 191 1.78 -9.12 9.44
N PHE A 192 0.65 -9.54 9.99
CA PHE A 192 0.46 -9.75 11.43
C PHE A 192 0.53 -11.23 11.82
N ARG A 193 1.06 -11.52 13.01
CA ARG A 193 1.09 -12.88 13.57
C ARG A 193 -0.28 -13.34 14.07
N GLN A 194 -1.04 -12.41 14.63
CA GLN A 194 -2.37 -12.65 15.20
C GLN A 194 -3.45 -12.23 14.22
N ASP A 195 -4.61 -12.87 14.31
CA ASP A 195 -5.76 -12.59 13.44
C ASP A 195 -6.35 -11.18 13.70
N ASP A 196 -6.27 -10.69 14.94
CA ASP A 196 -6.74 -9.35 15.33
C ASP A 196 -5.57 -8.48 15.84
N PRO A 197 -4.95 -7.65 14.98
CA PRO A 197 -3.84 -6.78 15.37
C PRO A 197 -4.27 -5.61 16.26
N HIS A 198 -5.58 -5.41 16.49
CA HIS A 198 -6.09 -4.32 17.33
C HIS A 198 -6.39 -4.77 18.77
N ALA A 199 -6.31 -6.08 19.06
CA ALA A 199 -6.62 -6.64 20.37
C ALA A 199 -5.62 -6.26 21.48
N ARG A 200 -4.43 -5.76 21.11
CA ARG A 200 -3.38 -5.33 22.06
C ARG A 200 -2.55 -4.18 21.48
N PRO A 201 -1.78 -3.47 22.33
CA PRO A 201 -0.82 -2.47 21.85
C PRO A 201 0.14 -3.05 20.80
N LEU A 202 0.48 -2.24 19.80
CA LEU A 202 1.36 -2.66 18.71
C LEU A 202 2.82 -2.71 19.17
N ASP A 203 3.40 -3.91 19.16
CA ASP A 203 4.81 -4.15 19.50
C ASP A 203 5.51 -4.99 18.41
N ALA A 204 6.80 -5.27 18.60
CA ALA A 204 7.56 -6.08 17.64
C ALA A 204 6.98 -7.50 17.47
N ALA A 205 6.30 -8.04 18.49
CA ALA A 205 5.67 -9.35 18.43
C ALA A 205 4.34 -9.34 17.65
N THR A 206 3.82 -8.18 17.27
CA THR A 206 2.64 -8.06 16.42
C THR A 206 2.90 -8.52 14.97
N PHE A 207 4.13 -8.34 14.48
CA PHE A 207 4.49 -8.56 13.07
C PHE A 207 5.10 -9.95 12.82
N ARG A 208 4.81 -10.54 11.65
CA ARG A 208 5.35 -11.87 11.28
C ARG A 208 6.87 -11.84 11.14
N GLU A 209 7.40 -10.76 10.58
CA GLU A 209 8.82 -10.56 10.31
C GLU A 209 9.36 -9.34 11.07
N PRO A 210 10.69 -9.19 11.21
CA PRO A 210 11.27 -8.02 11.86
C PRO A 210 11.08 -6.75 11.01
N TRP A 211 10.73 -5.67 11.69
CA TRP A 211 10.61 -4.32 11.12
C TRP A 211 11.50 -3.36 11.88
N THR A 212 12.24 -2.53 11.15
CA THR A 212 13.05 -1.45 11.72
C THR A 212 12.23 -0.16 11.67
N ARG A 213 11.94 0.42 12.85
CA ARG A 213 11.23 1.71 12.92
C ARG A 213 12.01 2.80 12.18
N ILE A 214 11.30 3.62 11.42
CA ILE A 214 11.85 4.81 10.76
C ILE A 214 11.28 6.01 11.50
N GLY A 215 12.14 6.71 12.24
CA GLY A 215 11.72 7.77 13.13
C GLY A 215 11.22 7.23 14.48
N ASN A 216 11.96 7.58 15.53
CA ASN A 216 11.53 8.51 16.57
C ASN A 216 12.66 9.53 16.72
#